data_AF-R5KL66-F1
#
_entry.id   AF-R5KL66-F1
#
_cell.length_a   1.000
_cell.length_b   1.000
_cell.length_c   1.000
_cell.angle_alpha   90.00
_cell.angle_beta   90.00
_cell.angle_gamma   90.00
#
_symmetry.space_group_name_H-M   'P 1'
#
loop_
_entity.id
_entity.type
_entity.pdbx_description
1 polymer ?
#
loop_
_entity_poly.entity_id
_entity_poly.type
_entity_poly.pdbx_seq_one_letter_code
_entity_poly.pdbx_strand_id
1 'polypeptide(L)'
;MAFSAITDKLRNLGYKVSEFETARDAAEYLGKEIKNKTVGFGGSITLEQMKLYEILSKSNTVYWHQRISGGAAERQKSRRKNAVRS
;
A
#
# COMPACT_ATOMS: atom_id res chain seq x y z
N MET A 1 -5.46 -25.12 2.46
CA MET A 1 -5.46 -25.15 0.98
C MET A 1 -4.03 -25.33 0.51
N ALA A 2 -3.76 -26.13 -0.53
CA ALA A 2 -2.39 -26.36 -1.02
C ALA A 2 -2.10 -25.46 -2.23
N PHE A 3 -1.32 -24.40 -2.04
CA PHE A 3 -0.89 -23.49 -3.11
C PHE A 3 0.54 -23.77 -3.61
N SER A 4 1.17 -24.85 -3.16
CA SER A 4 2.58 -25.19 -3.42
C SER A 4 2.96 -25.13 -4.90
N ALA A 5 2.14 -25.71 -5.79
CA ALA A 5 2.42 -25.68 -7.23
C ALA A 5 2.48 -24.25 -7.81
N ILE A 6 1.64 -23.34 -7.28
CA ILE A 6 1.61 -21.94 -7.71
C ILE A 6 2.77 -21.18 -7.08
N THR A 7 3.04 -21.40 -5.80
CA THR A 7 4.09 -20.67 -5.08
C THR A 7 5.49 -21.07 -5.54
N ASP A 8 5.72 -22.35 -5.84
CA ASP A 8 6.97 -22.84 -6.44
C ASP A 8 7.17 -22.26 -7.84
N LYS A 9 6.12 -22.19 -8.66
CA LYS A 9 6.21 -21.58 -10.00
C LYS A 9 6.56 -20.09 -9.92
N LEU A 10 5.94 -19.34 -9.02
CA LEU A 10 6.24 -17.93 -8.83
C LEU A 10 7.66 -17.71 -8.31
N ARG A 11 8.14 -18.56 -7.38
CA ARG A 11 9.52 -18.52 -6.89
C ARG A 11 10.53 -18.83 -7.99
N ASN A 12 10.24 -19.80 -8.85
CA ASN A 12 11.10 -20.14 -9.99
C ASN A 12 11.18 -19.01 -11.02
N LEU A 13 10.15 -18.15 -11.10
CA LEU A 13 10.15 -16.92 -11.91
C LEU A 13 10.88 -15.75 -11.22
N GLY A 14 11.45 -15.96 -10.03
CA GLY A 14 12.19 -14.95 -9.27
C GLY A 14 11.33 -14.07 -8.36
N TYR A 15 10.05 -14.36 -8.19
CA TYR A 15 9.19 -13.61 -7.28
C TYR A 15 9.41 -14.04 -5.82
N LYS A 16 9.43 -13.06 -4.90
CA LYS A 16 9.32 -13.32 -3.47
C LYS A 16 7.86 -13.65 -3.14
N VAL A 17 7.62 -14.86 -2.63
CA VAL A 17 6.26 -15.37 -2.33
C VAL A 17 6.14 -15.70 -0.85
N SER A 18 5.15 -15.08 -0.22
CA SER A 18 4.76 -15.31 1.17
C SER A 18 3.28 -15.69 1.23
N GLU A 19 2.96 -16.76 1.95
CA GLU A 19 1.59 -17.27 2.13
C GLU A 19 1.12 -16.96 3.55
N PHE A 20 -0.13 -16.53 3.70
CA PHE A 20 -0.73 -16.17 4.98
C PHE A 20 -2.12 -16.76 5.09
N GLU A 21 -2.48 -17.19 6.29
CA GLU A 21 -3.81 -17.73 6.58
C GLU A 21 -4.87 -16.62 6.59
N THR A 22 -4.50 -15.42 7.03
CA THR A 22 -5.43 -14.29 7.13
C THR A 22 -4.98 -13.07 6.34
N ALA A 23 -5.97 -12.31 5.86
CA ALA A 23 -5.79 -11.00 5.25
C ALA A 23 -5.02 -10.02 6.15
N ARG A 24 -5.20 -10.13 7.47
CA ARG A 24 -4.54 -9.28 8.46
C ARG A 24 -3.04 -9.54 8.51
N ASP A 25 -2.64 -10.80 8.59
CA ASP A 25 -1.21 -11.17 8.68
C ASP A 25 -0.45 -10.72 7.43
N ALA A 26 -1.07 -10.88 6.25
CA ALA A 26 -0.54 -10.38 5.00
C ALA A 26 -0.35 -8.85 5.01
N ALA A 27 -1.35 -8.10 5.51
CA ALA A 27 -1.27 -6.65 5.57
C ALA A 27 -0.20 -6.16 6.57
N GLU A 28 -0.10 -6.81 7.73
CA GLU A 28 0.94 -6.51 8.73
C GLU A 28 2.34 -6.83 8.20
N TYR A 29 2.51 -7.94 7.48
CA TYR A 29 3.76 -8.27 6.80
C TYR A 29 4.17 -7.17 5.81
N LEU A 30 3.25 -6.73 4.95
CA LEU A 30 3.50 -5.65 3.99
C LEU A 30 3.88 -4.33 4.69
N GLY A 31 3.23 -4.00 5.80
CA GLY A 31 3.58 -2.82 6.62
C GLY A 31 4.98 -2.87 7.25
N LYS A 32 5.51 -4.08 7.50
CA LYS A 32 6.86 -4.26 8.02
C LYS A 32 7.91 -4.19 6.92
N GLU A 33 7.64 -4.81 5.78
CA GLU A 33 8.55 -4.87 4.63
C GLU A 33 8.67 -3.53 3.90
N ILE A 34 7.56 -2.79 3.80
CA ILE A 34 7.49 -1.53 3.06
C ILE A 34 7.52 -0.39 4.06
N LYS A 35 8.69 0.26 4.22
CA LYS A 35 8.89 1.39 5.13
C LYS A 35 9.67 2.52 4.48
N ASN A 36 9.32 3.75 4.84
CA ASN A 36 9.96 4.98 4.36
C ASN A 36 9.98 5.09 2.83
N LYS A 37 8.94 4.57 2.18
CA LYS A 37 8.78 4.61 0.71
C LYS A 37 7.61 5.50 0.32
N THR A 38 7.57 5.83 -0.97
CA THR A 38 6.37 6.33 -1.63
C THR A 38 5.67 5.17 -2.30
N VAL A 39 4.41 4.92 -1.93
CA VAL A 39 3.63 3.77 -2.39
C VAL A 39 2.38 4.26 -3.10
N GLY A 40 2.13 3.72 -4.30
CA GLY A 40 0.88 3.93 -5.03
C GLY A 40 0.21 2.60 -5.30
N PHE A 41 -1.11 2.53 -5.17
CA PHE A 41 -1.89 1.40 -5.65
C PHE A 41 -3.16 1.85 -6.37
N GLY A 42 -3.61 1.02 -7.31
CA GLY A 42 -4.86 1.20 -8.05
C GLY A 42 -6.09 0.83 -7.22
N GLY A 43 -7.28 0.91 -7.84
CA GLY A 43 -8.52 0.48 -7.19
C GLY A 43 -8.52 -1.03 -6.90
N SER A 44 -8.79 -1.42 -5.67
CA SER A 44 -8.83 -2.83 -5.25
C SER A 44 -9.67 -3.01 -4.00
N ILE A 45 -10.78 -3.75 -4.14
CA ILE A 45 -11.68 -4.12 -3.04
C ILE A 45 -10.93 -4.96 -2.00
N THR A 46 -10.04 -5.85 -2.44
CA THR A 46 -9.25 -6.69 -1.54
C THR A 46 -8.34 -5.85 -0.64
N LEU A 47 -7.65 -4.85 -1.21
CA LEU A 47 -6.78 -3.97 -0.41
C LEU A 47 -7.57 -3.09 0.57
N GLU A 48 -8.81 -2.73 0.20
CA GLU A 48 -9.74 -2.04 1.10
C GLU A 48 -10.16 -2.92 2.27
N GLN A 49 -10.59 -4.15 2.01
CA GLN A 49 -10.98 -5.12 3.03
C GLN A 49 -9.81 -5.46 3.97
N MET A 50 -8.59 -5.49 3.45
CA MET A 50 -7.36 -5.69 4.22
C MET A 50 -6.96 -4.48 5.07
N LYS A 51 -7.59 -3.30 4.88
CA LYS A 51 -7.20 -2.03 5.51
C LYS A 51 -5.72 -1.69 5.29
N LEU A 52 -5.21 -2.01 4.09
CA LEU A 52 -3.78 -1.92 3.79
C LEU A 52 -3.30 -0.46 3.72
N TYR A 53 -4.17 0.45 3.27
CA TYR A 53 -3.88 1.88 3.24
C TYR A 53 -3.49 2.41 4.62
N GLU A 54 -4.28 2.09 5.65
CA GLU A 54 -4.05 2.53 7.03
C GLU A 54 -2.73 1.98 7.57
N ILE A 55 -2.42 0.73 7.28
CA ILE A 55 -1.19 0.09 7.76
C ILE A 55 0.04 0.73 7.10
N LEU A 56 0.03 0.86 5.77
CA LEU A 56 1.17 1.44 5.03
C LEU A 56 1.34 2.93 5.31
N SER A 57 0.27 3.68 5.53
CA SER A 57 0.32 5.12 5.79
C SER A 57 1.01 5.49 7.11
N LYS A 58 1.23 4.54 8.03
CA LYS A 58 1.95 4.79 9.29
C LYS A 58 3.41 5.15 9.09
N SER A 59 4.04 4.61 8.04
CA SER A 59 5.49 4.70 7.81
C SER A 59 5.86 5.06 6.37
N ASN A 60 4.87 5.34 5.51
CA ASN A 60 5.07 5.63 4.09
C ASN A 60 4.22 6.81 3.61
N THR A 61 4.61 7.42 2.49
CA THR A 61 3.72 8.31 1.74
C THR A 61 2.90 7.47 0.77
N VAL A 62 1.59 7.34 1.03
CA VAL A 62 0.71 6.46 0.26
C VAL A 62 -0.25 7.27 -0.63
N TYR A 63 -0.46 6.82 -1.86
CA TYR A 63 -1.43 7.36 -2.82
C TYR A 63 -2.38 6.26 -3.27
N TRP A 64 -3.68 6.53 -3.22
CA TRP A 64 -4.70 5.58 -3.66
C TRP A 64 -5.89 6.28 -4.30
N HIS A 65 -6.22 5.89 -5.53
CA HIS A 65 -7.27 6.53 -6.33
C HIS A 65 -8.69 6.37 -5.73
N GLN A 66 -8.97 5.29 -4.99
CA GLN A 66 -10.29 5.08 -4.38
C GLN A 66 -10.51 5.86 -3.08
N ARG A 67 -9.44 6.38 -2.44
CA ARG A 67 -9.51 7.19 -1.22
C ARG A 67 -9.10 8.65 -1.46
N ILE A 68 -9.55 9.24 -2.57
CA ILE A 68 -9.55 10.70 -2.71
C ILE A 68 -10.71 11.27 -1.89
N SER A 69 -10.62 11.16 -0.56
CA SER A 69 -11.40 11.95 0.37
C SER A 69 -10.43 12.86 1.14
N GLY A 70 -10.23 14.07 0.61
CA GLY A 70 -9.60 15.20 1.31
C GLY A 70 -8.11 15.48 1.02
N GLY A 71 -7.29 14.47 0.70
CA GLY A 71 -5.83 14.65 0.60
C GLY A 71 -5.32 15.45 -0.62
N ALA A 72 -6.06 15.43 -1.74
CA ALA A 72 -5.72 16.25 -2.91
C ALA A 72 -5.90 17.76 -2.62
N ALA A 73 -6.86 18.11 -1.74
CA ALA A 73 -7.07 19.49 -1.33
C ALA A 73 -5.93 20.01 -0.41
N GLU A 74 -5.37 19.15 0.44
CA GLU A 74 -4.28 19.53 1.37
C GLU A 74 -2.97 19.83 0.64
N ARG A 75 -2.62 19.03 -0.37
CA ARG A 75 -1.39 19.21 -1.17
C ARG A 75 -1.44 20.45 -2.07
N GLN A 76 -2.63 20.83 -2.53
CA GLN A 76 -2.81 22.10 -3.24
C GLN A 76 -2.72 23.31 -2.29
N LYS A 77 -3.14 23.18 -1.02
CA LYS A 77 -2.97 24.22 0.02
C LYS A 77 -1.50 24.41 0.44
N SER A 78 -0.73 23.34 0.56
CA SER A 78 0.71 23.43 0.89
C SER A 78 1.51 24.17 -0.19
N ARG A 79 1.25 23.91 -1.48
CA ARG A 79 1.92 24.62 -2.58
C ARG A 79 1.56 26.10 -2.68
N ARG A 80 0.33 26.50 -2.30
CA ARG A 80 -0.08 27.93 -2.28
C ARG A 80 0.51 28.72 -1.12
N LYS A 81 0.71 28.13 0.06
CA LYS A 81 1.28 28.85 1.22
C LYS A 81 2.77 29.20 1.06
N ASN A 82 3.53 28.40 0.31
CA ASN A 82 4.93 28.70 0.02
C ASN A 82 5.14 29.70 -1.14
N ALA A 83 4.13 29.92 -1.99
CA ALA A 83 4.21 30.87 -3.10
C ALA A 83 3.79 32.31 -2.74
N VAL A 84 3.15 32.51 -1.58
CA VAL A 84 2.72 33.84 -1.08
C VAL A 84 3.74 34.42 -0.07
N ARG A 85 4.82 33.68 0.21
CA ARG A 85 5.90 34.06 1.15
C ARG A 85 7.25 34.31 0.44
N SER A 86 7.25 34.49 -0.88
CA SER A 86 8.42 34.86 -1.68
C SER A 86 8.21 36.21 -2.33
#